data_AF-A0A7V9E5P4-F1
#
_entry.id   AF-A0A7V9E5P4-F1
#
_cell.length_a   1.000
_cell.length_b   1.000
_cell.length_c   1.000
_cell.angle_alpha   90.00
_cell.angle_beta   90.00
_cell.angle_gamma   90.00
#
_symmetry.space_group_name_H-M   'P 1'
#
loop_
_entity.id
_entity.type
_entity.pdbx_description
1 polymer ?
#
loop_
_entity_poly.entity_id
_entity_poly.type
_entity_poly.pdbx_seq_one_letter_code
_entity_poly.pdbx_strand_id
1 'polypeptide(L)'
;MSVAGALPAFDGNAYRKRVLAAVDARGGPEQSDPFEIYDLPLAEGAALSDAAVAAQIDAVWAFWQKQRDHPKYRGVVIAMLAIHADIAPRMRTRDGRQWLAERTVADRFRREEERYAGLDAALRRLVERFGGVPEDKLDGLRRFALAAGLDDAGFNTRLRRHRVIRAGRPAPASDDGVHRQVRADLEELGQLDGTAPAASLYDLLRLPPGADRQRVRERRDAMAARNRELRPDRRRALVDDLLAAVTVLLVNGDPDGYLDSVRSDVLTRLRSRVAAAVLVEDELTSDDHAHLLGEAQAAGLDRDRALSVLAQLAAEFGVPVRVQPVGGTCAPAASARPSTPAAAPESGWHRELSLARAALRDGLVLAARSHVGAARASAGGMMPPIRAVRDEVDAILAEAEQRWRTAVSAVATKRYAEASTALERLVAVARDVPGPRGQSAQGLLAQARERLAEADAALAAALQLAGTTRELALLDVLAGVGDHEPTRAALTDAGVAPATGVRVDVMPDGATISWQPSISAGPVDYRVLRIGADGTARPVGVTRATSLEDGARGAAAEYAVVARRAGIAAPEARSGPAGDAHGASQPVRSAASARPA
;
A
#
# COMPACT_ATOMS: atom_id res chain seq x y z
N MET A 1 -22.48 -33.60 -33.25
CA MET A 1 -23.16 -33.72 -31.94
C MET A 1 -22.29 -34.61 -31.06
N SER A 2 -21.36 -34.03 -30.30
CA SER A 2 -20.53 -34.78 -29.36
C SER A 2 -21.27 -34.94 -28.04
N VAL A 3 -21.26 -36.16 -27.50
CA VAL A 3 -21.90 -36.58 -26.25
C VAL A 3 -21.52 -35.62 -25.12
N ALA A 4 -22.53 -34.98 -24.52
CA ALA A 4 -22.36 -34.14 -23.33
C ALA A 4 -21.73 -34.98 -22.21
N GLY A 5 -20.59 -34.52 -21.68
CA GLY A 5 -19.79 -35.23 -20.68
C GLY A 5 -20.59 -35.56 -19.43
N ALA A 6 -20.95 -36.84 -19.26
CA ALA A 6 -21.54 -37.34 -18.02
C ALA A 6 -20.42 -37.58 -17.00
N LEU A 7 -20.56 -37.02 -15.80
CA LEU A 7 -19.65 -37.31 -14.68
C LEU A 7 -19.81 -38.79 -14.28
N PRO A 8 -18.72 -39.48 -13.91
CA PRO A 8 -18.80 -40.81 -13.34
C PRO A 8 -19.58 -40.79 -12.02
N ALA A 9 -20.22 -41.91 -11.66
CA ALA A 9 -20.94 -42.03 -10.40
C ALA A 9 -20.00 -41.80 -9.20
N PHE A 10 -20.47 -41.09 -8.19
CA PHE A 10 -19.69 -40.75 -7.01
C PHE A 10 -19.25 -42.00 -6.22
N ASP A 11 -17.93 -42.16 -6.02
CA ASP A 11 -17.33 -43.20 -5.18
C ASP A 11 -16.69 -42.56 -3.95
N GLY A 12 -17.30 -42.77 -2.78
CA GLY A 12 -16.81 -42.21 -1.51
C GLY A 12 -15.44 -42.73 -1.06
N ASN A 13 -15.04 -43.95 -1.46
CA ASN A 13 -13.71 -44.48 -1.13
C ASN A 13 -12.64 -43.85 -2.02
N ALA A 14 -12.91 -43.71 -3.32
CA ALA A 14 -12.03 -43.00 -4.23
C ALA A 14 -11.89 -41.52 -3.83
N TYR A 15 -13.01 -40.87 -3.49
CA TYR A 15 -13.04 -39.49 -3.01
C TYR A 15 -12.20 -39.30 -1.74
N ARG A 16 -12.30 -40.22 -0.76
CA ARG A 16 -11.49 -40.16 0.46
C ARG A 16 -9.99 -40.23 0.16
N LYS A 17 -9.57 -41.10 -0.77
CA LYS A 17 -8.16 -41.30 -1.11
C LYS A 17 -7.57 -40.15 -1.93
N ARG A 18 -8.33 -39.59 -2.87
CA ARG A 18 -7.85 -38.54 -3.77
C ARG A 18 -8.04 -37.15 -3.19
N VAL A 19 -9.27 -36.84 -2.74
CA VAL A 19 -9.67 -35.47 -2.37
C VAL A 19 -9.41 -35.24 -0.89
N LEU A 20 -10.04 -36.00 0.02
CA LEU A 20 -9.88 -35.73 1.46
C LEU A 20 -8.43 -35.83 1.92
N ALA A 21 -7.68 -36.83 1.47
CA ALA A 21 -6.26 -36.95 1.81
C ALA A 21 -5.43 -35.77 1.29
N ALA A 22 -5.71 -35.24 0.10
CA ALA A 22 -4.96 -34.13 -0.48
C ALA A 22 -5.32 -32.78 0.16
N VAL A 23 -6.59 -32.59 0.54
CA VAL A 23 -7.06 -31.39 1.28
C VAL A 23 -6.49 -31.38 2.70
N ASP A 24 -6.50 -32.54 3.37
CA ASP A 24 -5.92 -32.72 4.71
C ASP A 24 -4.40 -32.46 4.72
N ALA A 25 -3.67 -33.02 3.75
CA ALA A 25 -2.23 -32.79 3.60
C ALA A 25 -1.86 -31.31 3.37
N ARG A 26 -2.78 -30.52 2.79
CA ARG A 26 -2.62 -29.07 2.61
C ARG A 26 -3.09 -28.23 3.79
N GLY A 27 -3.59 -28.84 4.86
CA GLY A 27 -4.05 -28.10 6.04
C GLY A 27 -5.45 -27.50 5.91
N GLY A 28 -6.28 -28.04 5.01
CA GLY A 28 -7.72 -27.75 4.97
C GLY A 28 -8.25 -27.16 3.66
N PRO A 29 -9.57 -26.93 3.59
CA PRO A 29 -10.23 -26.58 2.34
C PRO A 29 -9.95 -25.13 1.88
N GLU A 30 -9.51 -24.24 2.78
CA GLU A 30 -9.07 -22.88 2.45
C GLU A 30 -7.88 -22.86 1.47
N GLN A 31 -7.04 -23.91 1.50
CA GLN A 31 -5.87 -24.06 0.63
C GLN A 31 -6.18 -24.89 -0.63
N SER A 32 -7.41 -25.36 -0.77
CA SER A 32 -7.87 -26.21 -1.87
C SER A 32 -8.84 -25.45 -2.76
N ASP A 33 -8.91 -25.81 -4.04
CA ASP A 33 -9.83 -25.13 -4.94
C ASP A 33 -11.25 -25.73 -4.93
N PRO A 34 -12.28 -24.92 -5.22
CA PRO A 34 -13.67 -25.38 -5.21
C PRO A 34 -13.97 -26.57 -6.13
N PHE A 35 -13.26 -26.69 -7.26
CA PHE A 35 -13.48 -27.78 -8.23
C PHE A 35 -12.96 -29.10 -7.68
N GLU A 36 -11.76 -29.09 -7.09
CA GLU A 36 -11.19 -30.25 -6.41
C GLU A 36 -12.05 -30.72 -5.22
N ILE A 37 -12.54 -29.79 -4.41
CA ILE A 37 -13.37 -30.08 -3.23
C ILE A 37 -14.62 -30.91 -3.61
N TYR A 38 -15.25 -30.59 -4.74
CA TYR A 38 -16.42 -31.32 -5.24
C TYR A 38 -16.09 -32.44 -6.24
N ASP A 39 -14.80 -32.74 -6.44
CA ASP A 39 -14.31 -33.75 -7.40
C ASP A 39 -14.82 -33.47 -8.83
N LEU A 40 -14.77 -32.20 -9.24
CA LEU A 40 -15.19 -31.71 -10.55
C LEU A 40 -13.98 -31.29 -11.39
N PRO A 41 -13.98 -31.58 -12.71
CA PRO A 41 -12.88 -31.16 -13.59
C PRO A 41 -12.92 -29.63 -13.83
N LEU A 42 -11.82 -28.94 -13.49
CA LEU A 42 -11.69 -27.50 -13.69
C LEU A 42 -11.79 -27.09 -15.17
N ALA A 43 -11.14 -27.83 -16.08
CA ALA A 43 -11.09 -27.52 -17.51
C ALA A 43 -12.44 -27.71 -18.23
N GLU A 44 -13.26 -28.64 -17.74
CA GLU A 44 -14.56 -29.01 -18.34
C GLU A 44 -15.75 -28.44 -17.55
N GLY A 45 -15.50 -27.71 -16.45
CA GLY A 45 -16.52 -27.24 -15.52
C GLY A 45 -17.63 -26.40 -16.17
N ALA A 46 -17.31 -25.63 -17.21
CA ALA A 46 -18.27 -24.83 -17.97
C ALA A 46 -19.06 -25.64 -19.03
N ALA A 47 -18.55 -26.82 -19.42
CA ALA A 47 -19.19 -27.72 -20.38
C ALA A 47 -20.14 -28.74 -19.71
N LEU A 48 -20.00 -28.96 -18.40
CA LEU A 48 -20.90 -29.79 -17.61
C LEU A 48 -22.27 -29.12 -17.41
N SER A 49 -23.33 -29.92 -17.47
CA SER A 49 -24.69 -29.44 -17.21
C SER A 49 -24.89 -29.12 -15.73
N ASP A 50 -25.75 -28.12 -15.45
CA ASP A 50 -26.08 -27.73 -14.07
C ASP A 50 -26.67 -28.90 -13.27
N ALA A 51 -27.45 -29.77 -13.93
CA ALA A 51 -28.03 -30.96 -13.30
C ALA A 51 -26.96 -31.99 -12.88
N ALA A 52 -25.96 -32.25 -13.74
CA ALA A 52 -24.89 -33.19 -13.42
C ALA A 52 -24.02 -32.67 -12.28
N VAL A 53 -23.72 -31.37 -12.28
CA VAL A 53 -22.94 -30.72 -11.22
C VAL A 53 -23.71 -30.71 -9.90
N ALA A 54 -25.01 -30.36 -9.92
CA ALA A 54 -25.84 -30.38 -8.73
C ALA A 54 -25.89 -31.78 -8.09
N ALA A 55 -26.10 -32.83 -8.90
CA ALA A 55 -26.10 -34.22 -8.43
C ALA A 55 -24.78 -34.62 -7.77
N GLN A 56 -23.64 -34.21 -8.35
CA GLN A 56 -22.32 -34.46 -7.79
C GLN A 56 -22.11 -33.71 -6.46
N ILE A 57 -22.46 -32.42 -6.41
CA ILE A 57 -22.36 -31.61 -5.18
C ILE A 57 -23.20 -32.23 -4.07
N ASP A 58 -24.42 -32.68 -4.37
CA ASP A 58 -25.32 -33.28 -3.39
C ASP A 58 -24.79 -34.63 -2.91
N ALA A 59 -24.21 -35.45 -3.79
CA ALA A 59 -23.57 -36.71 -3.43
C ALA A 59 -22.35 -36.52 -2.51
N VAL A 60 -21.48 -35.56 -2.84
CA VAL A 60 -20.30 -35.19 -2.04
C VAL A 60 -20.73 -34.64 -0.68
N TRP A 61 -21.73 -33.76 -0.65
CA TRP A 61 -22.24 -33.17 0.58
C TRP A 61 -22.88 -34.24 1.49
N ALA A 62 -23.70 -35.13 0.93
CA ALA A 62 -24.25 -36.26 1.68
C ALA A 62 -23.15 -37.18 2.23
N PHE A 63 -22.05 -37.36 1.51
CA PHE A 63 -20.88 -38.08 2.01
C PHE A 63 -20.21 -37.35 3.18
N TRP A 64 -19.96 -36.04 3.09
CA TRP A 64 -19.40 -35.26 4.20
C TRP A 64 -20.27 -35.32 5.45
N GLN A 65 -21.59 -35.24 5.30
CA GLN A 65 -22.53 -35.36 6.42
C GLN A 65 -22.38 -36.72 7.15
N LYS A 66 -22.14 -37.81 6.42
CA LYS A 66 -21.89 -39.15 6.98
C LYS A 66 -20.49 -39.30 7.60
N GLN A 67 -19.56 -38.40 7.32
CA GLN A 67 -18.16 -38.48 7.76
C GLN A 67 -17.79 -37.46 8.85
N ARG A 68 -18.79 -36.80 9.46
CA ARG A 68 -18.59 -35.80 10.53
C ARG A 68 -17.83 -36.33 11.74
N ASP A 69 -17.98 -37.62 12.05
CA ASP A 69 -17.31 -38.28 13.17
C ASP A 69 -16.12 -39.15 12.73
N HIS A 70 -15.60 -38.95 11.50
CA HIS A 70 -14.49 -39.75 11.01
C HIS A 70 -13.20 -39.47 11.80
N PRO A 71 -12.53 -40.49 12.37
CA PRO A 71 -11.44 -40.30 13.33
C PRO A 71 -10.24 -39.52 12.77
N LYS A 72 -9.96 -39.66 11.46
CA LYS A 72 -8.87 -38.94 10.78
C LYS A 72 -9.28 -37.60 10.16
N TYR A 73 -10.52 -37.49 9.66
CA TYR A 73 -10.90 -36.41 8.74
C TYR A 73 -11.95 -35.46 9.31
N ARG A 74 -12.38 -35.64 10.57
CA ARG A 74 -13.38 -34.82 11.24
C ARG A 74 -13.13 -33.32 11.06
N GLY A 75 -11.92 -32.85 11.34
CA GLY A 75 -11.58 -31.42 11.23
C GLY A 75 -11.76 -30.86 9.82
N VAL A 76 -11.23 -31.56 8.81
CA VAL A 76 -11.35 -31.17 7.40
C VAL A 76 -12.80 -31.21 6.92
N VAL A 77 -13.56 -32.24 7.31
CA VAL A 77 -14.99 -32.37 6.95
C VAL A 77 -15.82 -31.25 7.57
N ILE A 78 -15.57 -30.88 8.84
CA ILE A 78 -16.25 -29.74 9.49
C ILE A 78 -15.95 -28.44 8.73
N ALA A 79 -14.69 -28.21 8.35
CA ALA A 79 -14.30 -27.03 7.58
C ALA A 79 -14.96 -27.01 6.19
N MET A 80 -15.01 -28.14 5.48
CA MET A 80 -15.70 -28.26 4.18
C MET A 80 -17.20 -27.99 4.28
N LEU A 81 -17.84 -28.42 5.37
CA LEU A 81 -19.24 -28.14 5.64
C LEU A 81 -19.50 -26.66 5.93
N ALA A 82 -18.56 -25.96 6.58
CA ALA A 82 -18.69 -24.52 6.86
C ALA A 82 -18.69 -23.69 5.57
N ILE A 83 -17.82 -24.00 4.62
CA ILE A 83 -17.71 -23.26 3.34
C ILE A 83 -18.76 -23.69 2.29
N HIS A 84 -19.44 -24.82 2.49
CA HIS A 84 -20.40 -25.37 1.53
C HIS A 84 -21.50 -24.37 1.17
N ALA A 85 -22.05 -23.67 2.17
CA ALA A 85 -23.15 -22.73 1.99
C ALA A 85 -22.77 -21.57 1.03
N ASP A 86 -21.50 -21.18 1.00
CA ASP A 86 -21.02 -20.05 0.18
C ASP A 86 -20.57 -20.48 -1.22
N ILE A 87 -20.03 -21.69 -1.36
CA ILE A 87 -19.43 -22.18 -2.61
C ILE A 87 -20.45 -22.95 -3.46
N ALA A 88 -21.28 -23.79 -2.85
CA ALA A 88 -22.19 -24.67 -3.56
C ALA A 88 -23.23 -23.93 -4.43
N PRO A 89 -23.86 -22.81 -4.00
CA PRO A 89 -24.80 -22.08 -4.85
C PRO A 89 -24.14 -21.55 -6.13
N ARG A 90 -22.89 -21.09 -6.05
CA ARG A 90 -22.12 -20.57 -7.19
C ARG A 90 -21.69 -21.69 -8.14
N MET A 91 -21.34 -22.86 -7.61
CA MET A 91 -20.97 -24.02 -8.44
C MET A 91 -22.18 -24.62 -9.20
N ARG A 92 -23.41 -24.43 -8.72
CA ARG A 92 -24.61 -24.99 -9.36
C ARG A 92 -24.99 -24.29 -10.66
N THR A 93 -24.57 -23.04 -10.90
CA THR A 93 -24.87 -22.29 -12.13
C THR A 93 -23.68 -22.25 -13.07
N ARG A 94 -23.93 -22.29 -14.39
CA ARG A 94 -22.87 -22.18 -15.40
C ARG A 94 -22.02 -20.92 -15.25
N ASP A 95 -22.65 -19.76 -15.10
CA ASP A 95 -21.95 -18.47 -14.97
C ASP A 95 -21.11 -18.42 -13.69
N GLY A 96 -21.63 -18.95 -12.58
CA GLY A 96 -20.90 -19.04 -11.32
C GLY A 96 -19.70 -19.99 -11.39
N ARG A 97 -19.82 -21.12 -12.10
CA ARG A 97 -18.70 -22.02 -12.39
C ARG A 97 -17.64 -21.35 -13.25
N GLN A 98 -18.04 -20.64 -14.30
CA GLN A 98 -17.07 -19.95 -15.17
C GLN A 98 -16.26 -18.92 -14.38
N TRP A 99 -16.93 -18.08 -13.58
CA TRP A 99 -16.26 -17.11 -12.71
C TRP A 99 -15.32 -17.78 -11.69
N LEU A 100 -15.76 -18.87 -11.06
CA LEU A 100 -14.92 -19.63 -10.13
C LEU A 100 -13.73 -20.29 -10.82
N ALA A 101 -13.89 -20.75 -12.06
CA ALA A 101 -12.83 -21.38 -12.83
C ALA A 101 -11.74 -20.37 -13.19
N GLU A 102 -12.13 -19.18 -13.70
CA GLU A 102 -11.20 -18.08 -14.00
C GLU A 102 -10.42 -17.66 -12.75
N ARG A 103 -11.12 -17.49 -11.62
CA ARG A 103 -10.49 -17.17 -10.33
C ARG A 103 -9.55 -18.28 -9.86
N THR A 104 -9.95 -19.54 -9.98
CA THR A 104 -9.12 -20.69 -9.58
C THR A 104 -7.86 -20.79 -10.43
N VAL A 105 -7.95 -20.55 -11.74
CA VAL A 105 -6.79 -20.51 -12.64
C VAL A 105 -5.85 -19.37 -12.23
N ALA A 106 -6.38 -18.17 -11.99
CA ALA A 106 -5.58 -17.03 -11.54
C ALA A 106 -4.92 -17.28 -10.17
N ASP A 107 -5.64 -17.87 -9.22
CA ASP A 107 -5.10 -18.21 -7.90
C ASP A 107 -4.05 -19.34 -7.98
N ARG A 108 -4.25 -20.35 -8.83
CA ARG A 108 -3.22 -21.39 -9.10
C ARG A 108 -1.96 -20.79 -9.70
N PHE A 109 -2.10 -19.89 -10.68
CA PHE A 109 -0.99 -19.18 -11.28
C PHE A 109 -0.25 -18.32 -10.25
N ARG A 110 -0.96 -17.57 -9.39
CA ARG A 110 -0.35 -16.76 -8.32
C ARG A 110 0.42 -17.62 -7.32
N ARG A 111 -0.14 -18.74 -6.86
CA ARG A 111 0.56 -19.67 -5.95
C ARG A 111 1.80 -20.28 -6.59
N GLU A 112 1.75 -20.54 -7.90
CA GLU A 112 2.90 -21.01 -8.66
C GLU A 112 3.97 -19.92 -8.76
N GLU A 113 3.61 -18.68 -9.08
CA GLU A 113 4.53 -17.53 -9.06
C GLU A 113 5.17 -17.33 -7.69
N GLU A 114 4.40 -17.36 -6.61
CA GLU A 114 4.90 -17.26 -5.23
C GLU A 114 5.87 -18.39 -4.89
N ARG A 115 5.55 -19.63 -5.28
CA ARG A 115 6.40 -20.80 -5.03
C ARG A 115 7.76 -20.66 -5.73
N TYR A 116 7.80 -20.09 -6.93
CA TYR A 116 9.03 -19.91 -7.70
C TYR A 116 9.72 -18.56 -7.47
N ALA A 117 9.09 -17.61 -6.76
CA ALA A 117 9.60 -16.25 -6.58
C ALA A 117 11.01 -16.22 -5.97
N GLY A 118 11.29 -17.08 -5.00
CA GLY A 118 12.62 -17.19 -4.39
C GLY A 118 13.71 -17.67 -5.38
N LEU A 119 13.38 -18.64 -6.23
CA LEU A 119 14.28 -19.13 -7.28
C LEU A 119 14.52 -18.06 -8.35
N ASP A 120 13.46 -17.37 -8.78
CA ASP A 120 13.56 -16.29 -9.76
C ASP A 120 14.42 -15.13 -9.25
N ALA A 121 14.26 -14.76 -7.97
CA ALA A 121 15.09 -13.73 -7.35
C ALA A 121 16.57 -14.14 -7.30
N ALA A 122 16.86 -15.40 -6.99
CA ALA A 122 18.22 -15.93 -7.01
C ALA A 122 18.84 -15.92 -8.42
N LEU A 123 18.08 -16.37 -9.42
CA LEU A 123 18.49 -16.34 -10.83
C LEU A 123 18.72 -14.91 -11.31
N ARG A 124 17.83 -13.97 -10.97
CA ARG A 124 17.96 -12.56 -11.33
C ARG A 124 19.24 -11.94 -10.76
N ARG A 125 19.55 -12.18 -9.48
CA ARG A 125 20.79 -11.70 -8.84
C ARG A 125 22.04 -12.24 -9.55
N LEU A 126 22.02 -13.50 -10.00
CA LEU A 126 23.14 -14.08 -10.74
C LEU A 126 23.28 -13.47 -12.13
N VAL A 127 22.17 -13.27 -12.83
CA VAL A 127 22.17 -12.62 -14.15
C VAL A 127 22.63 -11.16 -14.05
N GLU A 128 22.15 -10.40 -13.07
CA GLU A 128 22.58 -9.02 -12.81
C GLU A 128 24.08 -8.96 -12.49
N ARG A 129 24.59 -9.91 -11.71
CA ARG A 129 25.99 -9.91 -11.26
C ARG A 129 26.98 -10.41 -12.31
N PHE A 130 26.60 -11.41 -13.10
CA PHE A 130 27.54 -12.11 -13.99
C PHE A 130 27.16 -12.02 -15.48
N GLY A 131 26.06 -11.33 -15.83
CA GLY A 131 25.57 -11.26 -17.22
C GLY A 131 25.03 -12.59 -17.75
N GLY A 132 24.74 -13.53 -16.85
CA GLY A 132 24.29 -14.90 -17.10
C GLY A 132 24.37 -15.75 -15.83
N VAL A 133 23.86 -16.99 -15.89
CA VAL A 133 23.90 -17.92 -14.74
C VAL A 133 25.19 -18.75 -14.82
N PRO A 134 26.12 -18.67 -13.84
CA PRO A 134 27.35 -19.44 -13.88
C PRO A 134 27.12 -20.96 -13.77
N GLU A 135 27.82 -21.75 -14.59
CA GLU A 135 27.75 -23.23 -14.59
C GLU A 135 28.05 -23.83 -13.20
N ASP A 136 29.04 -23.28 -12.48
CA ASP A 136 29.46 -23.77 -11.17
C ASP A 136 28.43 -23.52 -10.05
N LYS A 137 27.41 -22.69 -10.32
CA LYS A 137 26.33 -22.37 -9.36
C LYS A 137 25.05 -23.14 -9.60
N LEU A 138 24.94 -23.90 -10.70
CA LEU A 138 23.74 -24.65 -11.05
C LEU A 138 23.39 -25.71 -10.01
N ASP A 139 24.37 -26.44 -9.49
CA ASP A 139 24.15 -27.47 -8.46
C ASP A 139 23.77 -26.87 -7.10
N GLY A 140 24.22 -25.65 -6.82
CA GLY A 140 23.79 -24.89 -5.64
C GLY A 140 22.33 -24.44 -5.77
N LEU A 141 21.95 -23.91 -6.94
CA LEU A 141 20.58 -23.50 -7.21
C LEU A 141 19.60 -24.68 -7.25
N ARG A 142 20.01 -25.84 -7.78
CA ARG A 142 19.20 -27.08 -7.75
C ARG A 142 18.94 -27.52 -6.32
N ARG A 143 19.96 -27.55 -5.47
CA ARG A 143 19.80 -27.85 -4.04
C ARG A 143 18.91 -26.84 -3.31
N PHE A 144 19.03 -25.55 -3.65
CA PHE A 144 18.15 -24.51 -3.13
C PHE A 144 16.69 -24.71 -3.55
N ALA A 145 16.45 -25.01 -4.82
CA ALA A 145 15.12 -25.28 -5.36
C ALA A 145 14.49 -26.52 -4.69
N LEU A 146 15.25 -27.62 -4.56
CA LEU A 146 14.80 -28.83 -3.87
C LEU A 146 14.48 -28.57 -2.39
N ALA A 147 15.30 -27.78 -1.69
CA ALA A 147 15.06 -27.39 -0.30
C ALA A 147 13.77 -26.53 -0.15
N ALA A 148 13.41 -25.78 -1.19
CA ALA A 148 12.16 -25.04 -1.28
C ALA A 148 10.97 -25.88 -1.79
N GLY A 149 11.15 -27.19 -2.00
CA GLY A 149 10.10 -28.10 -2.48
C GLY A 149 9.77 -27.95 -3.97
N LEU A 150 10.68 -27.38 -4.77
CA LEU A 150 10.56 -27.27 -6.22
C LEU A 150 11.12 -28.53 -6.90
N ASP A 151 10.51 -28.92 -8.01
CA ASP A 151 10.96 -30.08 -8.80
C ASP A 151 12.01 -29.69 -9.86
N ASP A 152 12.76 -30.69 -10.31
CA ASP A 152 13.81 -30.47 -11.31
C ASP A 152 13.24 -30.03 -12.68
N ALA A 153 12.03 -30.44 -13.01
CA ALA A 153 11.36 -30.06 -14.26
C ALA A 153 11.01 -28.56 -14.30
N GLY A 154 10.43 -28.04 -13.21
CA GLY A 154 10.13 -26.63 -13.04
C GLY A 154 11.40 -25.77 -13.00
N PHE A 155 12.43 -26.23 -12.27
CA PHE A 155 13.74 -25.59 -12.24
C PHE A 155 14.34 -25.45 -13.65
N ASN A 156 14.41 -26.54 -14.41
CA ASN A 156 15.01 -26.53 -15.75
C ASN A 156 14.22 -25.66 -16.73
N THR A 157 12.88 -25.66 -16.64
CA THR A 157 12.02 -24.82 -17.48
C THR A 157 12.32 -23.33 -17.30
N ARG A 158 12.54 -22.90 -16.04
CA ARG A 158 12.88 -21.50 -15.74
C ARG A 158 14.34 -21.17 -16.07
N LEU A 159 15.26 -22.09 -15.82
CA LEU A 159 16.68 -21.91 -16.16
C LEU A 159 16.88 -21.67 -17.67
N ARG A 160 16.09 -22.31 -18.55
CA ARG A 160 16.14 -22.10 -20.01
C ARG A 160 15.91 -20.66 -20.45
N ARG A 161 15.29 -19.82 -19.60
CA ARG A 161 15.07 -18.39 -19.88
C ARG A 161 16.33 -17.55 -19.70
N HIS A 162 17.39 -18.13 -19.14
CA HIS A 162 18.63 -17.44 -18.81
C HIS A 162 19.82 -18.08 -19.52
N ARG A 163 20.77 -17.24 -19.97
CA ARG A 163 22.01 -17.71 -20.60
C ARG A 163 22.94 -18.28 -19.53
N VAL A 164 23.31 -19.56 -19.65
CA VAL A 164 24.32 -20.20 -18.81
C VAL A 164 25.71 -19.82 -19.30
N ILE A 165 26.60 -19.42 -18.39
CA ILE A 165 27.96 -18.94 -18.71
C ILE A 165 29.00 -19.81 -18.00
N ARG A 166 30.13 -20.07 -18.67
CA ARG A 166 31.26 -20.80 -18.07
C ARG A 166 31.87 -19.97 -16.94
N ALA A 167 32.08 -20.59 -15.78
CA ALA A 167 32.62 -19.92 -14.61
C ALA A 167 34.04 -19.38 -14.87
N GLY A 168 34.17 -18.07 -15.08
CA GLY A 168 35.44 -17.35 -14.97
C GLY A 168 35.70 -16.97 -13.52
N ARG A 169 36.98 -16.87 -13.14
CA ARG A 169 37.46 -16.41 -11.81
C ARG A 169 36.60 -15.25 -11.31
N PRO A 170 36.15 -15.25 -10.03
CA PRO A 170 35.28 -14.20 -9.53
C PRO A 170 35.94 -12.85 -9.79
N ALA A 171 35.28 -12.01 -10.58
CA ALA A 171 35.58 -10.60 -10.60
C ALA A 171 35.47 -10.08 -9.15
N PRO A 172 36.32 -9.13 -8.73
CA PRO A 172 36.12 -8.44 -7.46
C PRO A 172 34.65 -7.98 -7.38
N ALA A 173 34.06 -8.03 -6.20
CA ALA A 173 32.67 -7.59 -6.00
C ALA A 173 32.48 -6.27 -6.73
N SER A 174 31.59 -6.21 -7.72
CA SER A 174 31.39 -4.99 -8.49
C SER A 174 31.06 -3.87 -7.50
N ASP A 175 31.85 -2.79 -7.52
CA ASP A 175 31.70 -1.64 -6.63
C ASP A 175 30.25 -1.10 -6.62
N ASP A 176 29.50 -1.34 -7.71
CA ASP A 176 28.07 -1.05 -7.90
C ASP A 176 27.12 -1.70 -6.88
N GLY A 177 27.43 -2.89 -6.36
CA GLY A 177 26.59 -3.59 -5.38
C GLY A 177 26.70 -2.96 -3.99
N VAL A 178 27.93 -2.60 -3.60
CA VAL A 178 28.23 -1.90 -2.35
C VAL A 178 27.71 -0.47 -2.42
N HIS A 179 27.87 0.20 -3.56
CA HIS A 179 27.34 1.55 -3.78
C HIS A 179 25.81 1.62 -3.61
N ARG A 180 25.06 0.68 -4.24
CA ARG A 180 23.59 0.64 -4.10
C ARG A 180 23.14 0.42 -2.66
N GLN A 181 23.83 -0.43 -1.91
CA GLN A 181 23.53 -0.64 -0.49
C GLN A 181 23.79 0.66 0.31
N VAL A 182 24.94 1.29 0.12
CA VAL A 182 25.25 2.59 0.76
C VAL A 182 24.19 3.64 0.43
N ARG A 183 23.70 3.69 -0.81
CA ARG A 183 22.64 4.63 -1.21
C ARG A 183 21.33 4.36 -0.48
N ALA A 184 20.93 3.09 -0.37
CA ALA A 184 19.72 2.70 0.37
C ALA A 184 19.84 3.05 1.86
N ASP A 185 21.02 2.83 2.46
CA ASP A 185 21.26 3.14 3.87
C ASP A 185 21.24 4.66 4.15
N LEU A 186 21.76 5.49 3.23
CA LEU A 186 21.66 6.96 3.33
C LEU A 186 20.22 7.45 3.17
N GLU A 187 19.41 6.77 2.35
CA GLU A 187 17.99 7.09 2.17
C GLU A 187 17.17 6.74 3.40
N GLU A 188 17.37 5.54 3.97
CA GLU A 188 16.74 5.11 5.22
C GLU A 188 17.10 6.06 6.37
N LEU A 189 18.37 6.51 6.45
CA LEU A 189 18.80 7.46 7.48
C LEU A 189 18.07 8.80 7.36
N GLY A 190 17.91 9.33 6.15
CA GLY A 190 17.16 10.56 5.91
C GLY A 190 15.68 10.44 6.31
N GLN A 191 15.05 9.30 5.99
CA GLN A 191 13.66 9.01 6.37
C GLN A 191 13.48 8.94 7.89
N LEU A 192 14.39 8.28 8.60
CA LEU A 192 14.35 8.19 10.07
C LEU A 192 14.55 9.56 10.74
N ASP A 193 15.41 10.41 10.17
CA ASP A 193 15.69 11.75 10.69
C ASP A 193 14.66 12.81 10.23
N GLY A 194 13.73 12.47 9.34
CA GLY A 194 12.75 13.40 8.77
C GLY A 194 13.39 14.50 7.90
N THR A 195 14.55 14.22 7.31
CA THR A 195 15.34 15.18 6.52
C THR A 195 15.66 14.63 5.13
N ALA A 196 16.14 15.49 4.22
CA ALA A 196 16.59 15.03 2.91
C ALA A 196 17.82 14.10 3.09
N PRO A 197 17.87 12.96 2.37
CA PRO A 197 18.97 12.00 2.54
C PRO A 197 20.27 12.59 2.00
N ALA A 198 21.37 12.35 2.71
CA ALA A 198 22.69 12.81 2.29
C ALA A 198 23.03 12.29 0.88
N ALA A 199 23.64 13.14 0.06
CA ALA A 199 23.90 12.84 -1.35
C ALA A 199 24.99 11.78 -1.52
N SER A 200 25.99 11.76 -0.63
CA SER A 200 27.11 10.82 -0.63
C SER A 200 27.66 10.60 0.78
N LEU A 201 28.61 9.66 0.93
CA LEU A 201 29.35 9.47 2.17
C LEU A 201 30.16 10.71 2.59
N TYR A 202 30.59 11.53 1.64
CA TYR A 202 31.24 12.82 1.93
C TYR A 202 30.26 13.82 2.55
N ASP A 203 29.04 13.87 2.02
CA ASP A 203 27.97 14.73 2.54
C ASP A 203 27.52 14.30 3.95
N LEU A 204 27.43 12.98 4.20
CA LEU A 204 27.21 12.43 5.54
C LEU A 204 28.25 12.93 6.56
N LEU A 205 29.53 12.98 6.16
CA LEU A 205 30.64 13.47 6.99
C LEU A 205 30.75 15.01 7.00
N ARG A 206 29.90 15.71 6.23
CA ARG A 206 29.94 17.16 5.99
C ARG A 206 31.29 17.62 5.46
N LEU A 207 31.82 16.89 4.49
CA LEU A 207 33.07 17.17 3.79
C LEU A 207 32.80 17.38 2.30
N PRO A 208 33.60 18.22 1.61
CA PRO A 208 33.54 18.30 0.16
C PRO A 208 33.95 16.96 -0.47
N PRO A 209 33.37 16.56 -1.62
CA PRO A 209 33.83 15.40 -2.37
C PRO A 209 35.32 15.52 -2.71
N GLY A 210 36.09 14.43 -2.54
CA GLY A 210 37.54 14.43 -2.75
C GLY A 210 38.38 14.97 -1.58
N ALA A 211 37.78 15.22 -0.41
CA ALA A 211 38.53 15.55 0.80
C ALA A 211 39.60 14.49 1.12
N ASP A 212 40.73 14.93 1.69
CA ASP A 212 41.87 14.06 1.95
C ASP A 212 41.53 12.94 2.96
N ARG A 213 42.21 11.81 2.82
CA ARG A 213 41.94 10.60 3.63
C ARG A 213 42.13 10.84 5.13
N GLN A 214 43.04 11.72 5.54
CA GLN A 214 43.26 12.00 6.95
C GLN A 214 42.06 12.77 7.53
N ARG A 215 41.54 13.75 6.79
CA ARG A 215 40.36 14.50 7.17
C ARG A 215 39.10 13.66 7.22
N VAL A 216 38.95 12.71 6.30
CA VAL A 216 37.87 11.70 6.31
C VAL A 216 37.96 10.84 7.58
N ARG A 217 39.15 10.34 7.94
CA ARG A 217 39.37 9.56 9.17
C ARG A 217 38.97 10.34 10.42
N GLU A 218 39.45 11.57 10.55
CA GLU A 218 39.15 12.46 11.69
C GLU A 218 37.64 12.68 11.85
N ARG A 219 36.93 12.96 10.75
CA ARG A 219 35.48 13.19 10.77
C ARG A 219 34.70 11.92 11.08
N ARG A 220 35.07 10.79 10.48
CA ARG A 220 34.48 9.49 10.78
C ARG A 220 34.62 9.15 12.27
N ASP A 221 35.81 9.31 12.84
CA ASP A 221 36.08 8.96 14.24
C ASP A 221 35.31 9.84 15.22
N ALA A 222 35.23 11.15 14.94
CA ALA A 222 34.40 12.08 15.71
C ALA A 222 32.91 11.72 15.65
N MET A 223 32.41 11.32 14.48
CA MET A 223 31.01 10.90 14.31
C MET A 223 30.73 9.55 14.99
N ALA A 224 31.66 8.59 14.90
CA ALA A 224 31.58 7.29 15.57
C ALA A 224 31.59 7.42 17.10
N ALA A 225 32.35 8.37 17.65
CA ALA A 225 32.37 8.65 19.09
C ALA A 225 31.01 9.17 19.56
N ARG A 226 30.44 10.16 18.85
CA ARG A 226 29.10 10.70 19.15
C ARG A 226 27.99 9.66 18.99
N ASN A 227 28.07 8.80 17.97
CA ASN A 227 27.07 7.76 17.75
C ASN A 227 27.06 6.73 18.88
N ARG A 228 28.22 6.43 19.49
CA ARG A 228 28.34 5.52 20.65
C ARG A 228 27.71 6.06 21.93
N GLU A 229 27.60 7.39 22.07
CA GLU A 229 26.93 8.05 23.20
C GLU A 229 25.39 7.95 23.12
N LEU A 230 24.85 7.64 21.94
CA LEU A 230 23.41 7.48 21.72
C LEU A 230 22.90 6.09 22.14
N ARG A 231 21.60 6.02 22.43
CA ARG A 231 20.92 4.76 22.80
C ARG A 231 21.03 3.73 21.65
N PRO A 232 21.15 2.42 21.95
CA PRO A 232 21.10 1.38 20.93
C PRO A 232 19.71 1.29 20.28
N ASP A 233 19.58 1.79 19.06
CA ASP A 233 18.38 1.74 18.23
C ASP A 233 18.73 1.54 16.74
N ARG A 234 17.72 1.43 15.87
CA ARG A 234 17.90 1.20 14.42
C ARG A 234 18.75 2.31 13.77
N ARG A 235 18.52 3.56 14.18
CA ARG A 235 19.26 4.72 13.68
C ARG A 235 20.74 4.60 13.99
N ARG A 236 21.09 4.26 15.24
CA ARG A 236 22.48 4.07 15.65
C ARG A 236 23.15 2.96 14.82
N ALA A 237 22.48 1.81 14.65
CA ALA A 237 23.01 0.70 13.86
C ALA A 237 23.29 1.12 12.40
N LEU A 238 22.36 1.84 11.77
CA LEU A 238 22.50 2.32 10.41
C LEU A 238 23.68 3.30 10.24
N VAL A 239 23.89 4.19 11.23
CA VAL A 239 25.06 5.07 11.24
C VAL A 239 26.36 4.27 11.41
N ASP A 240 26.38 3.23 12.25
CA ASP A 240 27.56 2.37 12.40
C ASP A 240 27.88 1.62 11.09
N ASP A 241 26.86 1.12 10.38
CA ASP A 241 27.01 0.47 9.07
C ASP A 241 27.55 1.45 8.00
N LEU A 242 27.03 2.68 7.96
CA LEU A 242 27.53 3.73 7.07
C LEU A 242 28.97 4.15 7.38
N LEU A 243 29.35 4.23 8.65
CA LEU A 243 30.73 4.53 9.07
C LEU A 243 31.69 3.36 8.78
N ALA A 244 31.19 2.12 8.79
CA ALA A 244 31.92 0.97 8.29
C ALA A 244 32.14 1.07 6.77
N ALA A 245 31.12 1.47 6.00
CA ALA A 245 31.25 1.71 4.56
C ALA A 245 32.25 2.85 4.24
N VAL A 246 32.24 3.95 5.00
CA VAL A 246 33.28 5.00 4.92
C VAL A 246 34.68 4.41 5.10
N THR A 247 34.83 3.50 6.07
CA THR A 247 36.13 2.87 6.35
C THR A 247 36.59 2.01 5.18
N VAL A 248 35.69 1.20 4.63
CA VAL A 248 35.99 0.30 3.51
C VAL A 248 36.28 1.06 2.23
N LEU A 249 35.45 2.06 1.88
CA LEU A 249 35.48 2.70 0.58
C LEU A 249 36.39 3.94 0.53
N LEU A 250 36.33 4.81 1.55
CA LEU A 250 37.05 6.09 1.53
C LEU A 250 38.39 6.05 2.28
N VAL A 251 38.49 5.25 3.35
CA VAL A 251 39.68 5.24 4.21
C VAL A 251 40.71 4.20 3.77
N ASN A 252 40.25 2.97 3.49
CA ASN A 252 41.08 1.84 3.11
C ASN A 252 40.99 1.49 1.62
N GLY A 253 39.89 1.90 0.97
CA GLY A 253 39.61 1.64 -0.44
C GLY A 253 40.09 2.75 -1.36
N ASP A 254 39.49 2.79 -2.55
CA ASP A 254 39.71 3.81 -3.56
C ASP A 254 38.58 4.87 -3.53
N PRO A 255 38.84 6.08 -2.99
CA PRO A 255 37.85 7.15 -2.96
C PRO A 255 37.45 7.62 -4.36
N ASP A 256 38.36 7.57 -5.33
CA ASP A 256 38.07 7.97 -6.69
C ASP A 256 37.16 6.93 -7.37
N GLY A 257 37.41 5.63 -7.14
CA GLY A 257 36.50 4.55 -7.53
C GLY A 257 35.09 4.70 -6.95
N TYR A 258 34.96 5.09 -5.67
CA TYR A 258 33.65 5.40 -5.09
C TYR A 258 32.97 6.61 -5.78
N LEU A 259 33.71 7.70 -6.02
CA LEU A 259 33.17 8.86 -6.72
C LEU A 259 32.81 8.55 -8.19
N ASP A 260 33.49 7.59 -8.82
CA ASP A 260 33.15 7.10 -10.16
C ASP A 260 31.86 6.27 -10.16
N SER A 261 31.58 5.49 -9.11
CA SER A 261 30.26 4.86 -8.93
C SER A 261 29.16 5.91 -8.75
N VAL A 262 29.38 6.96 -7.93
CA VAL A 262 28.45 8.09 -7.80
C VAL A 262 28.24 8.78 -9.15
N ARG A 263 29.31 8.98 -9.91
CA ARG A 263 29.28 9.56 -11.27
C ARG A 263 28.43 8.73 -12.22
N SER A 264 28.52 7.41 -12.17
CA SER A 264 27.72 6.50 -13.01
C SER A 264 26.21 6.63 -12.75
N ASP A 265 25.83 6.74 -11.48
CA ASP A 265 24.43 6.93 -11.07
C ASP A 265 23.90 8.30 -11.50
N VAL A 266 24.72 9.36 -11.32
CA VAL A 266 24.38 10.72 -11.76
C VAL A 266 24.29 10.80 -13.29
N LEU A 267 25.19 10.14 -14.03
CA LEU A 267 25.12 10.02 -15.49
C LEU A 267 23.79 9.42 -15.93
N THR A 268 23.39 8.31 -15.30
CA THR A 268 22.13 7.63 -15.63
C THR A 268 20.93 8.52 -15.34
N ARG A 269 20.94 9.24 -14.20
CA ARG A 269 19.88 10.18 -13.81
C ARG A 269 19.78 11.40 -14.72
N LEU A 270 20.91 11.99 -15.10
CA LEU A 270 20.96 13.21 -15.91
C LEU A 270 20.79 12.94 -17.41
N ARG A 271 21.06 11.72 -17.89
CA ARG A 271 20.94 11.38 -19.32
C ARG A 271 19.58 11.72 -19.90
N SER A 272 18.47 11.37 -19.23
CA SER A 272 17.12 11.70 -19.71
C SER A 272 16.81 13.20 -19.71
N ARG A 273 17.44 13.96 -18.80
CA ARG A 273 17.28 15.41 -18.67
C ARG A 273 18.10 16.18 -19.69
N VAL A 274 19.34 15.74 -19.94
CA VAL A 274 20.19 16.29 -21.01
C VAL A 274 19.61 15.94 -22.38
N ALA A 275 19.12 14.71 -22.57
CA ALA A 275 18.40 14.33 -23.79
C ALA A 275 17.18 15.24 -24.01
N ALA A 276 16.45 15.56 -22.95
CA ALA A 276 15.31 16.48 -23.02
C ALA A 276 15.74 17.93 -23.33
N ALA A 277 16.83 18.42 -22.76
CA ALA A 277 17.34 19.76 -23.05
C ALA A 277 17.83 19.87 -24.52
N VAL A 278 18.63 18.91 -24.96
CA VAL A 278 19.18 18.87 -26.34
C VAL A 278 18.09 18.65 -27.39
N LEU A 279 17.11 17.77 -27.14
CA LEU A 279 16.01 17.52 -28.08
C LEU A 279 15.12 18.77 -28.30
N VAL A 280 15.12 19.70 -27.34
CA VAL A 280 14.22 20.85 -27.33
C VAL A 280 14.84 22.08 -27.99
N GLU A 281 16.11 22.38 -27.73
CA GLU A 281 16.79 23.59 -28.22
C GLU A 281 17.87 23.31 -29.27
N ASP A 282 18.14 22.04 -29.60
CA ASP A 282 19.26 21.58 -30.46
C ASP A 282 20.66 22.03 -29.98
N GLU A 283 20.72 22.70 -28.81
CA GLU A 283 21.92 23.06 -28.08
C GLU A 283 21.74 22.97 -26.55
N LEU A 284 22.85 22.88 -25.80
CA LEU A 284 22.84 22.95 -24.35
C LEU A 284 23.11 24.42 -23.95
N THR A 285 22.05 25.14 -23.56
CA THR A 285 22.16 26.56 -23.20
C THR A 285 23.03 26.77 -21.95
N SER A 286 23.55 27.98 -21.76
CA SER A 286 24.35 28.32 -20.57
C SER A 286 23.55 28.19 -19.27
N ASP A 287 22.25 28.46 -19.30
CA ASP A 287 21.35 28.35 -18.14
C ASP A 287 21.04 26.87 -17.81
N ASP A 288 20.77 26.05 -18.82
CA ASP A 288 20.59 24.60 -18.63
C ASP A 288 21.88 23.95 -18.11
N HIS A 289 23.02 24.35 -18.66
CA HIS A 289 24.31 23.88 -18.20
C HIS A 289 24.57 24.25 -16.73
N ALA A 290 24.24 25.49 -16.30
CA ALA A 290 24.37 25.90 -14.91
C ALA A 290 23.41 25.15 -13.97
N HIS A 291 22.16 24.92 -14.41
CA HIS A 291 21.17 24.17 -13.63
C HIS A 291 21.56 22.70 -13.47
N LEU A 292 21.94 22.03 -14.56
CA LEU A 292 22.36 20.63 -14.56
C LEU A 292 23.67 20.44 -13.79
N LEU A 293 24.56 21.44 -13.79
CA LEU A 293 25.76 21.44 -12.95
C LEU A 293 25.39 21.50 -11.47
N GLY A 294 24.43 22.36 -11.11
CA GLY A 294 23.89 22.42 -9.75
C GLY A 294 23.23 21.11 -9.31
N GLU A 295 22.45 20.47 -10.19
CA GLU A 295 21.84 19.16 -9.92
C GLU A 295 22.89 18.06 -9.71
N ALA A 296 23.94 18.03 -10.55
CA ALA A 296 25.03 17.07 -10.44
C ALA A 296 25.81 17.22 -9.13
N GLN A 297 26.06 18.46 -8.70
CA GLN A 297 26.73 18.76 -7.43
C GLN A 297 25.84 18.42 -6.23
N ALA A 298 24.54 18.72 -6.29
CA ALA A 298 23.57 18.33 -5.27
C ALA A 298 23.40 16.81 -5.16
N ALA A 299 23.72 16.07 -6.22
CA ALA A 299 23.77 14.61 -6.23
C ALA A 299 25.12 14.03 -5.74
N GLY A 300 26.04 14.87 -5.29
CA GLY A 300 27.26 14.45 -4.57
C GLY A 300 28.55 14.47 -5.39
N LEU A 301 28.55 15.01 -6.63
CA LEU A 301 29.76 15.17 -7.43
C LEU A 301 30.52 16.45 -7.10
N ASP A 302 31.85 16.40 -7.21
CA ASP A 302 32.67 17.61 -7.30
C ASP A 302 32.44 18.34 -8.63
N ARG A 303 32.86 19.61 -8.69
CA ARG A 303 32.64 20.47 -9.85
C ARG A 303 33.27 19.90 -11.13
N ASP A 304 34.48 19.34 -11.04
CA ASP A 304 35.23 18.89 -12.21
C ASP A 304 34.60 17.61 -12.79
N ARG A 305 34.20 16.67 -11.92
CA ARG A 305 33.45 15.47 -12.33
C ARG A 305 32.07 15.83 -12.87
N ALA A 306 31.36 16.78 -12.26
CA ALA A 306 30.06 17.23 -12.75
C ALA A 306 30.16 17.86 -14.15
N LEU A 307 31.17 18.72 -14.39
CA LEU A 307 31.46 19.26 -15.71
C LEU A 307 31.83 18.16 -16.72
N SER A 308 32.62 17.16 -16.30
CA SER A 308 32.97 16.01 -17.15
C SER A 308 31.75 15.18 -17.54
N VAL A 309 30.79 14.98 -16.62
CA VAL A 309 29.51 14.29 -16.89
C VAL A 309 28.69 15.06 -17.92
N LEU A 310 28.57 16.38 -17.77
CA LEU A 310 27.80 17.19 -18.71
C LEU A 310 28.46 17.27 -20.09
N ALA A 311 29.79 17.38 -20.15
CA ALA A 311 30.54 17.32 -21.40
C ALA A 311 30.38 15.95 -22.10
N GLN A 312 30.41 14.86 -21.33
CA GLN A 312 30.20 13.50 -21.84
C GLN A 312 28.78 13.33 -22.39
N LEU A 313 27.75 13.79 -21.67
CA LEU A 313 26.37 13.72 -22.13
C LEU A 313 26.12 14.63 -23.34
N ALA A 314 26.67 15.85 -23.37
CA ALA A 314 26.55 16.74 -24.53
C ALA A 314 27.21 16.13 -25.79
N ALA A 315 28.35 15.45 -25.63
CA ALA A 315 29.00 14.72 -26.71
C ALA A 315 28.18 13.49 -27.15
N GLU A 316 27.55 12.76 -26.22
CA GLU A 316 26.66 11.62 -26.52
C GLU A 316 25.49 12.04 -27.43
N PHE A 317 24.98 13.26 -27.26
CA PHE A 317 23.90 13.83 -28.07
C PHE A 317 24.35 14.72 -29.24
N GLY A 318 25.66 14.84 -29.49
CA GLY A 318 26.20 15.54 -30.67
C GLY A 318 26.12 17.07 -30.63
N VAL A 319 25.99 17.68 -29.45
CA VAL A 319 25.75 19.12 -29.27
C VAL A 319 26.97 19.88 -28.75
N PRO A 320 27.33 21.06 -29.31
CA PRO A 320 28.37 21.91 -28.74
C PRO A 320 27.88 22.61 -27.46
N VAL A 321 28.64 22.52 -26.37
CA VAL A 321 28.37 23.27 -25.13
C VAL A 321 28.80 24.72 -25.31
N ARG A 322 27.86 25.66 -25.48
CA ARG A 322 28.17 27.10 -25.41
C ARG A 322 28.18 27.56 -23.95
N VAL A 323 29.35 27.52 -23.33
CA VAL A 323 29.59 28.25 -22.08
C VAL A 323 29.96 29.68 -22.45
N GLN A 324 29.05 30.64 -22.23
CA GLN A 324 29.42 32.05 -22.34
C GLN A 324 30.22 32.43 -21.08
N PRO A 325 31.49 32.85 -21.18
CA PRO A 325 32.24 33.28 -20.01
C PRO A 325 31.62 34.57 -19.46
N VAL A 326 31.16 34.52 -18.21
CA VAL A 326 30.61 35.68 -17.51
C VAL A 326 31.78 36.53 -16.99
N GLY A 327 31.99 37.70 -17.63
CA GLY A 327 32.65 38.84 -16.99
C GLY A 327 33.70 39.55 -17.86
N GLY A 328 33.46 40.85 -18.15
CA GLY A 328 34.55 41.80 -18.41
C GLY A 328 34.30 42.91 -19.43
N THR A 329 33.58 43.96 -19.01
CA THR A 329 33.72 45.38 -19.42
C THR A 329 33.47 45.84 -20.87
N CYS A 330 32.71 46.93 -20.94
CA CYS A 330 32.27 47.69 -22.10
C CYS A 330 33.39 48.55 -22.70
N ALA A 331 33.58 48.54 -24.03
CA ALA A 331 34.00 49.68 -24.86
C ALA A 331 33.82 49.37 -26.37
N PRO A 332 33.42 50.33 -27.23
CA PRO A 332 33.06 50.07 -28.62
C PRO A 332 34.21 50.37 -29.59
N ALA A 333 34.40 49.54 -30.62
CA ALA A 333 35.01 49.94 -31.90
C ALA A 333 34.70 48.94 -33.01
N ALA A 334 34.62 49.47 -34.23
CA ALA A 334 33.96 48.96 -35.42
C ALA A 334 34.64 47.81 -36.19
N SER A 335 33.84 47.23 -37.11
CA SER A 335 34.19 46.49 -38.32
C SER A 335 34.88 45.13 -38.10
N ALA A 336 34.32 43.99 -38.50
CA ALA A 336 33.85 43.65 -39.84
C ALA A 336 33.19 42.25 -39.77
N ARG A 337 32.06 42.09 -40.47
CA ARG A 337 31.36 40.80 -40.61
C ARG A 337 32.21 39.80 -41.39
N PRO A 338 32.02 38.51 -41.13
CA PRO A 338 31.55 37.63 -42.18
C PRO A 338 30.15 37.12 -41.84
N SER A 339 29.33 37.04 -42.89
CA SER A 339 27.91 36.73 -42.88
C SER A 339 27.61 35.38 -42.24
N THR A 340 27.07 35.38 -41.02
CA THR A 340 26.35 34.23 -40.45
C THR A 340 24.97 34.14 -41.13
N PRO A 341 24.49 32.96 -41.54
CA PRO A 341 23.12 32.81 -42.05
C PRO A 341 22.13 33.23 -40.97
N ALA A 342 21.09 33.96 -41.36
CA ALA A 342 20.01 34.35 -40.47
C ALA A 342 19.43 33.11 -39.77
N ALA A 343 19.42 33.12 -38.44
CA ALA A 343 18.71 32.13 -37.64
C ALA A 343 17.24 32.10 -38.09
N ALA A 344 16.75 30.90 -38.39
CA ALA A 344 15.35 30.66 -38.73
C ALA A 344 14.43 31.10 -37.57
N PRO A 345 13.17 31.49 -37.83
CA PRO A 345 12.25 31.85 -36.77
C PRO A 345 12.01 30.63 -35.88
N GLU A 346 12.31 30.74 -34.58
CA GLU A 346 11.89 29.77 -33.56
C GLU A 346 10.40 29.48 -33.77
N SER A 347 10.08 28.25 -34.14
CA SER A 347 8.70 27.91 -34.55
C SER A 347 7.79 28.11 -33.34
N GLY A 348 6.84 29.06 -33.42
CA GLY A 348 6.05 29.55 -32.28
C GLY A 348 5.34 28.50 -31.43
N TRP A 349 5.17 27.28 -31.94
CA TRP A 349 4.67 26.14 -31.17
C TRP A 349 5.65 25.63 -30.08
N HIS A 350 6.97 25.77 -30.25
CA HIS A 350 7.96 25.40 -29.22
C HIS A 350 7.81 26.30 -28.00
N ARG A 351 7.71 27.62 -28.21
CA ARG A 351 7.44 28.60 -27.16
C ARG A 351 6.18 28.25 -26.35
N GLU A 352 5.09 27.95 -27.03
CA GLU A 352 3.84 27.54 -26.37
C GLU A 352 4.00 26.23 -25.58
N LEU A 353 4.75 25.25 -26.09
CA LEU A 353 5.01 24.01 -25.36
C LEU A 353 5.88 24.23 -24.10
N SER A 354 6.85 25.13 -24.17
CA SER A 354 7.66 25.53 -23.01
C SER A 354 6.83 26.24 -21.94
N LEU A 355 5.90 27.12 -22.36
CA LEU A 355 4.92 27.74 -21.46
C LEU A 355 3.97 26.70 -20.84
N ALA A 356 3.53 25.70 -21.61
CA ALA A 356 2.70 24.62 -21.09
C ALA A 356 3.41 23.84 -19.97
N ARG A 357 4.69 23.51 -20.16
CA ARG A 357 5.49 22.79 -19.15
C ARG A 357 5.79 23.65 -17.92
N ALA A 358 6.05 24.94 -18.10
CA ALA A 358 6.19 25.87 -16.98
C ALA A 358 4.90 25.93 -16.15
N ALA A 359 3.75 26.04 -16.82
CA ALA A 359 2.45 25.99 -16.18
C ALA A 359 2.21 24.68 -15.41
N LEU A 360 2.60 23.52 -15.95
CA LEU A 360 2.52 22.24 -15.23
C LEU A 360 3.38 22.21 -13.95
N ARG A 361 4.61 22.73 -14.00
CA ARG A 361 5.48 22.83 -12.81
C ARG A 361 4.90 23.75 -11.74
N ASP A 362 4.20 24.78 -12.15
CA ASP A 362 3.51 25.72 -11.27
C ASP A 362 2.14 25.20 -10.78
N GLY A 363 1.74 23.98 -11.17
CA GLY A 363 0.45 23.38 -10.83
C GLY A 363 -0.74 24.05 -11.53
N LEU A 364 -0.52 24.71 -12.65
CA LEU A 364 -1.52 25.42 -13.47
C LEU A 364 -1.90 24.59 -14.71
N VAL A 365 -2.67 23.51 -14.51
CA VAL A 365 -2.96 22.53 -15.56
C VAL A 365 -3.95 23.06 -16.63
N LEU A 366 -4.86 23.98 -16.29
CA LEU A 366 -5.74 24.61 -17.29
C LEU A 366 -4.98 25.63 -18.15
N ALA A 367 -4.04 26.36 -17.55
CA ALA A 367 -3.11 27.19 -18.31
C ALA A 367 -2.25 26.32 -19.25
N ALA A 368 -1.72 25.20 -18.75
CA ALA A 368 -0.97 24.25 -19.57
C ALA A 368 -1.80 23.70 -20.75
N ARG A 369 -3.06 23.33 -20.51
CA ARG A 369 -3.99 22.89 -21.55
C ARG A 369 -4.19 23.95 -22.63
N SER A 370 -4.29 25.21 -22.22
CA SER A 370 -4.47 26.34 -23.13
C SER A 370 -3.24 26.52 -24.04
N HIS A 371 -2.04 26.45 -23.45
CA HIS A 371 -0.78 26.50 -24.17
C HIS A 371 -0.57 25.30 -25.12
N VAL A 372 -0.97 24.08 -24.73
CA VAL A 372 -0.98 22.91 -25.63
C VAL A 372 -1.90 23.14 -26.84
N GLY A 373 -3.06 23.78 -26.61
CA GLY A 373 -3.99 24.18 -27.67
C GLY A 373 -3.37 25.20 -28.64
N ALA A 374 -2.69 26.21 -28.11
CA ALA A 374 -1.97 27.22 -28.90
C ALA A 374 -0.80 26.60 -29.69
N ALA A 375 0.00 25.73 -29.05
CA ALA A 375 1.08 25.00 -29.70
C ALA A 375 0.57 24.17 -30.90
N ARG A 376 -0.55 23.45 -30.71
CA ARG A 376 -1.20 22.70 -31.80
C ARG A 376 -1.61 23.60 -32.96
N ALA A 377 -2.21 24.76 -32.66
CA ALA A 377 -2.65 25.71 -33.67
C ALA A 377 -1.45 26.26 -34.47
N SER A 378 -0.37 26.64 -33.79
CA SER A 378 0.87 27.14 -34.40
C SER A 378 1.64 26.07 -35.19
N ALA A 379 1.55 24.80 -34.79
CA ALA A 379 2.16 23.67 -35.50
C ALA A 379 1.33 23.19 -36.70
N GLY A 380 0.09 23.69 -36.86
CA GLY A 380 -0.83 23.24 -37.91
C GLY A 380 -1.32 21.79 -37.76
N GLY A 381 -1.03 21.13 -36.63
CA GLY A 381 -1.29 19.70 -36.46
C GLY A 381 -0.87 19.14 -35.10
N MET A 382 -1.28 17.90 -34.84
CA MET A 382 -0.93 17.17 -33.61
C MET A 382 0.40 16.45 -33.79
N MET A 383 1.48 17.06 -33.33
CA MET A 383 2.83 16.47 -33.35
C MET A 383 3.09 15.60 -32.11
N PRO A 384 4.03 14.63 -32.17
CA PRO A 384 4.35 13.78 -31.02
C PRO A 384 4.70 14.53 -29.72
N PRO A 385 5.49 15.63 -29.73
CA PRO A 385 5.78 16.39 -28.50
C PRO A 385 4.56 17.07 -27.88
N ILE A 386 3.68 17.62 -28.73
CA ILE A 386 2.42 18.26 -28.31
C ILE A 386 1.48 17.20 -27.73
N ARG A 387 1.45 15.99 -28.32
CA ARG A 387 0.67 14.85 -27.82
C ARG A 387 1.14 14.42 -26.44
N ALA A 388 2.46 14.29 -26.21
CA ALA A 388 2.98 13.87 -24.92
C ALA A 388 2.57 14.81 -23.77
N VAL A 389 2.70 16.13 -23.97
CA VAL A 389 2.28 17.12 -22.95
C VAL A 389 0.77 17.16 -22.81
N ARG A 390 0.01 16.94 -23.90
CA ARG A 390 -1.43 16.78 -23.82
C ARG A 390 -1.83 15.58 -22.97
N ASP A 391 -1.21 14.42 -23.19
CA ASP A 391 -1.52 13.19 -22.46
C ASP A 391 -1.20 13.34 -20.96
N GLU A 392 -0.11 14.06 -20.64
CA GLU A 392 0.22 14.44 -19.26
C GLU A 392 -0.83 15.38 -18.64
N VAL A 393 -1.25 16.42 -19.36
CA VAL A 393 -2.34 17.33 -18.96
C VAL A 393 -3.64 16.54 -18.72
N ASP A 394 -4.01 15.65 -19.64
CA ASP A 394 -5.22 14.84 -19.55
C ASP A 394 -5.16 13.89 -18.34
N ALA A 395 -3.99 13.31 -18.03
CA ALA A 395 -3.78 12.49 -16.85
C ALA A 395 -3.91 13.29 -15.54
N ILE A 396 -3.32 14.49 -15.46
CA ILE A 396 -3.42 15.37 -14.29
C ILE A 396 -4.85 15.84 -14.08
N LEU A 397 -5.59 16.17 -15.16
CA LEU A 397 -7.00 16.55 -15.08
C LEU A 397 -7.87 15.40 -14.56
N ALA A 398 -7.61 14.17 -14.98
CA ALA A 398 -8.30 12.99 -14.46
C ALA A 398 -7.99 12.74 -12.97
N GLU A 399 -6.73 12.91 -12.54
CA GLU A 399 -6.37 12.88 -11.11
C GLU A 399 -7.11 13.99 -10.34
N ALA A 400 -7.10 15.22 -10.85
CA ALA A 400 -7.74 16.36 -10.21
C ALA A 400 -9.25 16.15 -10.03
N GLU A 401 -9.94 15.59 -11.03
CA GLU A 401 -11.36 15.28 -10.94
C GLU A 401 -11.64 14.25 -9.83
N GLN A 402 -10.84 13.18 -9.77
CA GLN A 402 -10.94 12.17 -8.72
C GLN A 402 -10.72 12.78 -7.33
N ARG A 403 -9.70 13.64 -7.18
CA ARG A 403 -9.40 14.32 -5.91
C ARG A 403 -10.50 15.27 -5.49
N TRP A 404 -11.10 16.00 -6.43
CA TRP A 404 -12.27 16.84 -6.15
C TRP A 404 -13.46 16.02 -5.66
N ARG A 405 -13.74 14.87 -6.28
CA ARG A 405 -14.79 13.95 -5.83
C ARG A 405 -14.54 13.45 -4.40
N THR A 406 -13.30 13.04 -4.10
CA THR A 406 -12.89 12.65 -2.74
C THR A 406 -13.06 13.80 -1.75
N ALA A 407 -12.51 14.99 -2.04
CA ALA A 407 -12.55 16.15 -1.15
C ALA A 407 -13.99 16.60 -0.85
N VAL A 408 -14.85 16.69 -1.87
CA VAL A 408 -16.26 17.08 -1.70
C VAL A 408 -17.03 16.05 -0.89
N SER A 409 -16.83 14.75 -1.15
CA SER A 409 -17.43 13.68 -0.36
C SER A 409 -16.96 13.71 1.11
N ALA A 410 -15.67 13.94 1.33
CA ALA A 410 -15.08 14.04 2.65
C ALA A 410 -15.65 15.24 3.42
N VAL A 411 -15.67 16.44 2.83
CA VAL A 411 -16.29 17.63 3.45
C VAL A 411 -17.79 17.40 3.74
N ALA A 412 -18.55 16.80 2.83
CA ALA A 412 -19.97 16.52 3.03
C ALA A 412 -20.24 15.57 4.22
N THR A 413 -19.26 14.74 4.57
CA THR A 413 -19.32 13.79 5.69
C THR A 413 -18.48 14.25 6.90
N LYS A 414 -18.06 15.53 6.92
CA LYS A 414 -17.23 16.14 7.97
C LYS A 414 -15.89 15.43 8.20
N ARG A 415 -15.35 14.77 7.17
CA ARG A 415 -14.03 14.13 7.18
C ARG A 415 -12.96 15.13 6.70
N TYR A 416 -12.59 16.07 7.56
CA TYR A 416 -11.75 17.20 7.18
C TYR A 416 -10.27 16.85 7.05
N ALA A 417 -9.78 15.81 7.74
CA ALA A 417 -8.40 15.34 7.58
C ALA A 417 -8.18 14.68 6.20
N GLU A 418 -9.12 13.83 5.79
CA GLU A 418 -9.10 13.24 4.45
C GLU A 418 -9.27 14.32 3.36
N ALA A 419 -10.19 15.27 3.56
CA ALA A 419 -10.38 16.39 2.64
C ALA A 419 -9.10 17.21 2.47
N SER A 420 -8.40 17.53 3.57
CA SER A 420 -7.15 18.30 3.55
C SER A 420 -6.09 17.60 2.71
N THR A 421 -5.90 16.30 2.90
CA THR A 421 -4.93 15.50 2.13
C THR A 421 -5.23 15.52 0.62
N ALA A 422 -6.51 15.38 0.25
CA ALA A 422 -6.92 15.45 -1.17
C ALA A 422 -6.71 16.85 -1.76
N LEU A 423 -7.00 17.90 -0.99
CA LEU A 423 -6.89 19.29 -1.42
C LEU A 423 -5.44 19.78 -1.50
N GLU A 424 -4.55 19.34 -0.61
CA GLU A 424 -3.11 19.64 -0.68
C GLU A 424 -2.52 19.14 -1.99
N ARG A 425 -2.89 17.93 -2.40
CA ARG A 425 -2.49 17.41 -3.71
C ARG A 425 -3.02 18.28 -4.85
N LEU A 426 -4.31 18.66 -4.81
CA LEU A 426 -4.91 19.54 -5.83
C LEU A 426 -4.19 20.89 -5.92
N VAL A 427 -3.86 21.51 -4.78
CA VAL A 427 -3.12 22.78 -4.75
C VAL A 427 -1.70 22.62 -5.34
N ALA A 428 -1.08 21.46 -5.16
CA ALA A 428 0.26 21.20 -5.69
C ALA A 428 0.28 21.00 -7.21
N VAL A 429 -0.71 20.31 -7.80
CA VAL A 429 -0.65 19.88 -9.21
C VAL A 429 -1.67 20.51 -10.14
N ALA A 430 -2.76 21.09 -9.60
CA ALA A 430 -3.91 21.54 -10.37
C ALA A 430 -4.67 22.68 -9.66
N ARG A 431 -3.95 23.69 -9.14
CA ARG A 431 -4.54 24.77 -8.32
C ARG A 431 -5.52 25.66 -9.06
N ASP A 432 -5.42 25.71 -10.39
CA ASP A 432 -6.30 26.47 -11.28
C ASP A 432 -7.55 25.68 -11.70
N VAL A 433 -7.69 24.40 -11.31
CA VAL A 433 -8.89 23.59 -11.60
C VAL A 433 -9.97 23.88 -10.55
N PRO A 434 -11.10 24.49 -10.94
CA PRO A 434 -12.18 24.77 -10.01
C PRO A 434 -12.92 23.49 -9.61
N GLY A 435 -13.44 23.46 -8.39
CA GLY A 435 -14.33 22.42 -7.91
C GLY A 435 -15.70 22.44 -8.60
N PRO A 436 -16.54 21.43 -8.35
CA PRO A 436 -17.83 21.25 -9.05
C PRO A 436 -18.84 22.39 -8.85
N ARG A 437 -18.65 23.25 -7.84
CA ARG A 437 -19.45 24.47 -7.63
C ARG A 437 -18.62 25.75 -7.80
N GLY A 438 -17.51 25.69 -8.53
CA GLY A 438 -16.61 26.83 -8.74
C GLY A 438 -15.70 27.14 -7.55
N GLN A 439 -15.56 26.21 -6.59
CA GLN A 439 -14.71 26.45 -5.42
C GLN A 439 -13.22 26.41 -5.79
N SER A 440 -12.40 27.22 -5.11
CA SER A 440 -10.94 27.10 -5.20
C SER A 440 -10.43 26.02 -4.24
N ALA A 441 -9.46 25.21 -4.70
CA ALA A 441 -8.84 24.18 -3.86
C ALA A 441 -8.16 24.79 -2.62
N GLN A 442 -7.49 25.95 -2.79
CA GLN A 442 -6.86 26.68 -1.69
C GLN A 442 -7.87 27.19 -0.65
N GLY A 443 -9.00 27.75 -1.08
CA GLY A 443 -10.02 28.25 -0.16
C GLY A 443 -10.66 27.12 0.64
N LEU A 444 -10.95 26.00 -0.03
CA LEU A 444 -11.51 24.84 0.66
C LEU A 444 -10.49 24.16 1.59
N LEU A 445 -9.20 24.16 1.22
CA LEU A 445 -8.12 23.67 2.09
C LEU A 445 -7.97 24.54 3.35
N ALA A 446 -8.00 25.86 3.19
CA ALA A 446 -7.95 26.79 4.33
C ALA A 446 -9.12 26.54 5.29
N GLN A 447 -10.34 26.38 4.75
CA GLN A 447 -11.51 26.03 5.55
C GLN A 447 -11.35 24.67 6.26
N ALA A 448 -10.85 23.63 5.57
CA ALA A 448 -10.66 22.32 6.19
C ALA A 448 -9.64 22.36 7.34
N ARG A 449 -8.54 23.12 7.17
CA ARG A 449 -7.53 23.34 8.21
C ARG A 449 -8.05 24.12 9.40
N GLU A 450 -8.88 25.14 9.16
CA GLU A 450 -9.56 25.88 10.22
C GLU A 450 -10.45 24.95 11.05
N ARG A 451 -11.23 24.08 10.41
CA ARG A 451 -12.06 23.07 11.11
C ARG A 451 -11.25 22.08 11.94
N LEU A 452 -10.09 21.66 11.44
CA LEU A 452 -9.18 20.79 12.19
C LEU A 452 -8.59 21.52 13.41
N ALA A 453 -8.16 22.77 13.25
CA ALA A 453 -7.65 23.58 14.35
C ALA A 453 -8.73 23.87 15.42
N GLU A 454 -9.97 24.12 15.01
CA GLU A 454 -11.13 24.22 15.92
C GLU A 454 -11.33 22.92 16.72
N ALA A 455 -11.21 21.76 16.07
CA ALA A 455 -11.34 20.46 16.71
C ALA A 455 -10.18 20.16 17.68
N ASP A 456 -8.95 20.52 17.34
CA ASP A 456 -7.79 20.41 18.22
C ASP A 456 -7.96 21.27 19.49
N ALA A 457 -8.43 22.51 19.33
CA ALA A 457 -8.71 23.40 20.45
C ALA A 457 -9.84 22.86 21.34
N ALA A 458 -10.91 22.34 20.74
CA ALA A 458 -12.03 21.75 21.47
C ALA A 458 -11.64 20.44 22.18
N LEU A 459 -10.78 19.62 21.57
CA LEU A 459 -10.19 18.45 22.21
C LEU A 459 -9.36 18.86 23.43
N ALA A 460 -8.47 19.85 23.30
CA ALA A 460 -7.66 20.33 24.40
C ALA A 460 -8.52 20.80 25.59
N ALA A 461 -9.62 21.49 25.32
CA ALA A 461 -10.60 21.88 26.35
C ALA A 461 -11.32 20.67 26.96
N ALA A 462 -11.76 19.71 26.13
CA ALA A 462 -12.43 18.49 26.60
C ALA A 462 -11.54 17.64 27.52
N LEU A 463 -10.23 17.58 27.25
CA LEU A 463 -9.28 16.84 28.07
C LEU A 463 -9.09 17.44 29.48
N GLN A 464 -9.46 18.70 29.71
CA GLN A 464 -9.46 19.32 31.04
C GLN A 464 -10.71 18.96 31.88
N LEU A 465 -11.73 18.37 31.26
CA LEU A 465 -12.95 17.94 31.94
C LEU A 465 -12.79 16.53 32.52
N ALA A 466 -13.75 16.12 33.35
CA ALA A 466 -13.78 14.78 33.94
C ALA A 466 -15.12 14.06 33.72
N GLY A 467 -15.08 12.73 33.77
CA GLY A 467 -16.26 11.86 33.71
C GLY A 467 -17.14 12.07 32.48
N THR A 468 -18.47 12.00 32.69
CA THR A 468 -19.50 12.13 31.65
C THR A 468 -19.37 13.43 30.85
N THR A 469 -19.00 14.55 31.48
CA THR A 469 -18.87 15.84 30.78
C THR A 469 -17.72 15.83 29.78
N ARG A 470 -16.59 15.17 30.13
CA ARG A 470 -15.48 14.96 29.19
C ARG A 470 -15.92 14.09 28.01
N GLU A 471 -16.60 12.99 28.27
CA GLU A 471 -17.06 12.08 27.21
C GLU A 471 -18.04 12.78 26.25
N LEU A 472 -18.99 13.57 26.76
CA LEU A 472 -19.90 14.35 25.91
C LEU A 472 -19.15 15.38 25.06
N ALA A 473 -18.19 16.10 25.65
CA ALA A 473 -17.38 17.07 24.91
C ALA A 473 -16.56 16.40 23.78
N LEU A 474 -15.99 15.21 24.03
CA LEU A 474 -15.28 14.47 22.99
C LEU A 474 -16.21 13.99 21.85
N LEU A 475 -17.44 13.59 22.18
CA LEU A 475 -18.44 13.22 21.18
C LEU A 475 -18.89 14.43 20.35
N ASP A 476 -19.02 15.60 20.96
CA ASP A 476 -19.32 16.85 20.24
C ASP A 476 -18.21 17.22 19.25
N VAL A 477 -16.94 17.02 19.63
CA VAL A 477 -15.80 17.19 18.70
C VAL A 477 -15.92 16.25 17.50
N LEU A 478 -16.20 14.96 17.71
CA LEU A 478 -16.40 14.01 16.59
C LEU A 478 -17.65 14.30 15.75
N ALA A 479 -18.69 14.87 16.35
CA ALA A 479 -19.86 15.31 15.60
C ALA A 479 -19.54 16.51 14.68
N GLY A 480 -18.55 17.33 15.06
CA GLY A 480 -17.99 18.43 14.26
C GLY A 480 -16.98 17.97 13.20
N VAL A 481 -16.06 17.09 13.56
CA VAL A 481 -15.01 16.54 12.69
C VAL A 481 -14.95 15.02 12.85
N GLY A 482 -15.60 14.32 11.91
CA GLY A 482 -15.86 12.89 12.01
C GLY A 482 -14.60 12.03 11.98
N ASP A 483 -13.52 12.49 11.35
CA ASP A 483 -12.23 11.80 11.20
C ASP A 483 -11.12 12.36 12.10
N HIS A 484 -11.47 13.02 13.20
CA HIS A 484 -10.47 13.55 14.14
C HIS A 484 -9.82 12.44 14.97
N GLU A 485 -8.69 11.92 14.50
CA GLU A 485 -7.99 10.77 15.10
C GLU A 485 -7.62 10.96 16.57
N PRO A 486 -7.08 12.12 17.01
CA PRO A 486 -6.76 12.33 18.43
C PRO A 486 -7.99 12.23 19.35
N THR A 487 -9.16 12.69 18.90
CA THR A 487 -10.41 12.56 19.68
C THR A 487 -10.92 11.13 19.69
N ARG A 488 -10.80 10.39 18.58
CA ARG A 488 -11.13 8.95 18.53
C ARG A 488 -10.27 8.14 19.49
N ALA A 489 -8.96 8.42 19.53
CA ALA A 489 -8.05 7.80 20.49
C ALA A 489 -8.48 8.08 21.93
N ALA A 490 -8.76 9.36 22.26
CA ALA A 490 -9.22 9.74 23.60
C ALA A 490 -10.53 9.07 24.02
N LEU A 491 -11.49 8.88 23.10
CA LEU A 491 -12.73 8.13 23.36
C LEU A 491 -12.50 6.62 23.49
N THR A 492 -11.54 6.08 22.75
CA THR A 492 -11.14 4.68 22.85
C THR A 492 -10.54 4.38 24.22
N ASP A 493 -9.68 5.29 24.71
CA ASP A 493 -9.09 5.20 26.05
C ASP A 493 -10.14 5.34 27.17
N ALA A 494 -11.16 6.19 26.97
CA ALA A 494 -12.28 6.29 27.91
C ALA A 494 -13.13 5.01 27.93
N GLY A 495 -13.09 4.21 26.85
CA GLY A 495 -13.85 2.98 26.69
C GLY A 495 -15.35 3.21 26.55
N VAL A 496 -16.10 2.10 26.61
CA VAL A 496 -17.57 2.10 26.67
C VAL A 496 -17.96 1.12 27.78
N ALA A 497 -18.75 1.57 28.73
CA ALA A 497 -19.33 0.71 29.76
C ALA A 497 -20.30 -0.30 29.11
N PRO A 498 -20.28 -1.58 29.51
CA PRO A 498 -21.21 -2.56 28.99
C PRO A 498 -22.66 -2.23 29.39
N ALA A 499 -23.63 -2.80 28.68
CA ALA A 499 -24.99 -2.90 29.19
C ALA A 499 -25.02 -3.79 30.44
N THR A 500 -26.06 -3.69 31.27
CA THR A 500 -26.20 -4.53 32.46
C THR A 500 -27.58 -5.18 32.52
N GLY A 501 -27.75 -6.20 33.36
CA GLY A 501 -29.06 -6.79 33.64
C GLY A 501 -29.79 -7.34 32.41
N VAL A 502 -29.07 -8.04 31.53
CA VAL A 502 -29.67 -8.71 30.35
C VAL A 502 -30.63 -9.80 30.82
N ARG A 503 -31.90 -9.68 30.43
CA ARG A 503 -32.99 -10.61 30.73
C ARG A 503 -33.61 -11.11 29.43
N VAL A 504 -34.12 -12.33 29.48
CA VAL A 504 -34.71 -13.02 28.34
C VAL A 504 -36.07 -13.53 28.77
N ASP A 505 -37.11 -12.99 28.17
CA ASP A 505 -38.49 -13.45 28.36
C ASP A 505 -38.86 -14.34 27.17
N VAL A 506 -38.95 -15.65 27.41
CA VAL A 506 -39.26 -16.64 26.37
C VAL A 506 -40.76 -16.66 26.10
N MET A 507 -41.13 -16.53 24.83
CA MET A 507 -42.51 -16.57 24.33
C MET A 507 -42.71 -17.79 23.40
N PRO A 508 -43.96 -18.20 23.11
CA PRO A 508 -44.23 -19.36 22.24
C PRO A 508 -43.61 -19.24 20.84
N ASP A 509 -43.50 -18.02 20.32
CA ASP A 509 -43.03 -17.74 18.94
C ASP A 509 -41.65 -17.06 18.89
N GLY A 510 -40.94 -16.91 20.02
CA GLY A 510 -39.65 -16.22 20.07
C GLY A 510 -39.16 -15.88 21.47
N ALA A 511 -38.25 -14.92 21.59
CA ALA A 511 -37.79 -14.39 22.86
C ALA A 511 -37.68 -12.86 22.80
N THR A 512 -38.02 -12.19 23.89
CA THR A 512 -37.79 -10.76 24.07
C THR A 512 -36.58 -10.57 24.97
N ILE A 513 -35.54 -9.92 24.45
CA ILE A 513 -34.31 -9.65 25.18
C ILE A 513 -34.37 -8.20 25.65
N SER A 514 -34.28 -7.98 26.96
CA SER A 514 -34.25 -6.63 27.57
C SER A 514 -33.01 -6.45 28.42
N TRP A 515 -32.53 -5.20 28.56
CA TRP A 515 -31.34 -4.89 29.36
C TRP A 515 -31.44 -3.50 29.97
N GLN A 516 -30.56 -3.21 30.93
CA GLN A 516 -30.32 -1.85 31.41
C GLN A 516 -29.32 -1.15 30.49
N PRO A 517 -29.56 0.12 30.14
CA PRO A 517 -28.69 0.87 29.25
C PRO A 517 -27.31 1.07 29.87
N SER A 518 -26.29 1.16 29.00
CA SER A 518 -24.94 1.56 29.38
C SER A 518 -24.94 2.92 30.08
N ILE A 519 -24.10 3.07 31.10
CA ILE A 519 -23.88 4.35 31.78
C ILE A 519 -22.98 5.31 30.99
N SER A 520 -22.43 4.86 29.85
CA SER A 520 -21.55 5.68 29.02
C SER A 520 -22.29 6.91 28.50
N ALA A 521 -21.61 8.04 28.40
CA ALA A 521 -22.23 9.26 27.92
C ALA A 521 -22.56 9.20 26.42
N GLY A 522 -23.66 9.84 26.03
CA GLY A 522 -24.05 10.06 24.64
C GLY A 522 -24.81 8.90 23.99
N PRO A 523 -25.00 8.93 22.65
CA PRO A 523 -25.76 7.91 21.95
C PRO A 523 -25.00 6.57 21.91
N VAL A 524 -25.64 5.53 22.43
CA VAL A 524 -25.14 4.15 22.45
C VAL A 524 -26.06 3.26 21.63
N ASP A 525 -25.48 2.50 20.71
CA ASP A 525 -26.16 1.46 19.95
C ASP A 525 -25.85 0.09 20.57
N TYR A 526 -26.83 -0.80 20.65
CA TYR A 526 -26.68 -2.14 21.20
C TYR A 526 -26.74 -3.18 20.09
N ARG A 527 -25.71 -4.00 19.97
CA ARG A 527 -25.71 -5.18 19.12
C ARG A 527 -26.09 -6.39 19.96
N VAL A 528 -27.17 -7.06 19.59
CA VAL A 528 -27.65 -8.27 20.29
C VAL A 528 -27.21 -9.51 19.52
N LEU A 529 -26.61 -10.44 20.24
CA LEU A 529 -26.11 -11.72 19.76
C LEU A 529 -26.86 -12.84 20.46
N ARG A 530 -27.29 -13.82 19.67
CA ARG A 530 -27.80 -15.11 20.15
C ARG A 530 -26.65 -16.09 20.23
N ILE A 531 -26.47 -16.76 21.36
CA ILE A 531 -25.42 -17.76 21.57
C ILE A 531 -26.07 -19.15 21.62
N GLY A 532 -25.69 -20.00 20.67
CA GLY A 532 -26.10 -21.40 20.63
C GLY A 532 -25.46 -22.22 21.74
N ALA A 533 -26.01 -23.41 22.04
CA ALA A 533 -25.42 -24.35 23.00
C ALA A 533 -24.02 -24.85 22.57
N ASP A 534 -23.69 -24.72 21.28
CA ASP A 534 -22.38 -24.98 20.68
C ASP A 534 -21.40 -23.80 20.84
N GLY A 535 -21.82 -22.71 21.51
CA GLY A 535 -21.04 -21.48 21.68
C GLY A 535 -21.07 -20.55 20.46
N THR A 536 -21.80 -20.89 19.40
CA THR A 536 -21.82 -20.05 18.19
C THR A 536 -22.66 -18.79 18.41
N ALA A 537 -22.07 -17.62 18.17
CA ALA A 537 -22.75 -16.33 18.26
C ALA A 537 -23.34 -15.92 16.90
N ARG A 538 -24.64 -15.60 16.86
CA ARG A 538 -25.34 -15.10 15.68
C ARG A 538 -25.97 -13.75 15.96
N PRO A 539 -25.84 -12.74 15.07
CA PRO A 539 -26.45 -11.44 15.28
C PRO A 539 -27.98 -11.54 15.16
N VAL A 540 -28.69 -11.03 16.16
CA VAL A 540 -30.14 -10.84 16.14
C VAL A 540 -30.45 -9.49 15.48
N GLY A 541 -29.73 -8.44 15.89
CA GLY A 541 -29.92 -7.10 15.35
C GLY A 541 -29.10 -6.04 16.06
N VAL A 542 -29.28 -4.79 15.64
CA VAL A 542 -28.70 -3.60 16.26
C VAL A 542 -29.83 -2.61 16.55
N THR A 543 -29.89 -2.09 17.77
CA THR A 543 -30.95 -1.16 18.22
C THR A 543 -30.43 -0.12 19.21
N ARG A 544 -31.09 1.04 19.31
CA ARG A 544 -30.89 2.03 20.38
C ARG A 544 -31.84 1.85 21.55
N ALA A 545 -32.90 1.08 21.35
CA ALA A 545 -33.79 0.69 22.43
C ALA A 545 -33.07 -0.25 23.40
N THR A 546 -33.64 -0.44 24.58
CA THR A 546 -33.15 -1.37 25.61
C THR A 546 -33.88 -2.72 25.56
N SER A 547 -34.47 -3.05 24.41
CA SER A 547 -35.20 -4.28 24.14
C SER A 547 -35.10 -4.64 22.65
N LEU A 548 -35.03 -5.93 22.34
CA LEU A 548 -35.08 -6.47 20.99
C LEU A 548 -35.76 -7.85 20.98
N GLU A 549 -36.63 -8.08 20.00
CA GLU A 549 -37.30 -9.36 19.79
C GLU A 549 -36.47 -10.27 18.87
N ASP A 550 -36.34 -11.54 19.24
CA ASP A 550 -35.78 -12.62 18.43
C ASP A 550 -36.87 -13.63 18.06
N GLY A 551 -37.29 -13.64 16.79
CA GLY A 551 -38.28 -14.58 16.26
C GLY A 551 -37.72 -15.95 15.85
N ALA A 552 -36.43 -16.22 16.09
CA ALA A 552 -35.80 -17.46 15.63
C ALA A 552 -36.17 -18.67 16.50
N ARG A 553 -36.78 -19.69 15.88
CA ARG A 553 -37.19 -20.95 16.52
C ARG A 553 -35.99 -21.80 16.96
N GLY A 554 -36.02 -22.29 18.20
CA GLY A 554 -35.00 -23.15 18.83
C GLY A 554 -34.44 -22.53 20.10
N ALA A 555 -34.02 -23.34 21.08
CA ALA A 555 -33.48 -22.84 22.35
C ALA A 555 -32.13 -22.13 22.13
N ALA A 556 -32.05 -20.85 22.48
CA ALA A 556 -30.76 -20.19 22.70
C ALA A 556 -30.23 -20.64 24.08
N ALA A 557 -28.92 -20.88 24.18
CA ALA A 557 -28.32 -21.14 25.48
C ALA A 557 -28.15 -19.84 26.28
N GLU A 558 -27.84 -18.74 25.57
CA GLU A 558 -27.57 -17.43 26.15
C GLU A 558 -27.78 -16.33 25.10
N TYR A 559 -28.03 -15.10 25.55
CA TYR A 559 -27.96 -13.89 24.73
C TYR A 559 -26.86 -12.97 25.25
N ALA A 560 -26.14 -12.33 24.34
CA ALA A 560 -25.16 -11.29 24.65
C ALA A 560 -25.58 -9.95 24.04
N VAL A 561 -25.40 -8.88 24.81
CA VAL A 561 -25.64 -7.51 24.40
C VAL A 561 -24.32 -6.75 24.44
N VAL A 562 -23.93 -6.18 23.31
CA VAL A 562 -22.71 -5.38 23.18
C VAL A 562 -23.10 -3.91 22.98
N ALA A 563 -22.81 -3.07 23.97
CA ALA A 563 -22.95 -1.63 23.84
C ALA A 563 -21.86 -1.06 22.91
N ARG A 564 -22.21 -0.12 22.04
CA ARG A 564 -21.30 0.52 21.08
C ARG A 564 -21.51 2.02 21.05
N ARG A 565 -20.42 2.77 21.03
CA ARG A 565 -20.43 4.24 20.92
C ARG A 565 -19.33 4.69 19.97
N ALA A 566 -19.69 5.50 18.97
CA ALA A 566 -18.73 6.04 17.99
C ALA A 566 -17.81 4.98 17.36
N GLY A 567 -18.33 3.76 17.14
CA GLY A 567 -17.57 2.62 16.60
C GLY A 567 -16.86 1.75 17.65
N ILE A 568 -16.65 2.25 18.86
CA ILE A 568 -16.00 1.55 19.99
C ILE A 568 -17.02 0.59 20.62
N ALA A 569 -16.62 -0.66 20.87
CA ALA A 569 -17.47 -1.68 21.49
C ALA A 569 -17.07 -1.92 22.95
N ALA A 570 -18.07 -2.05 23.82
CA ALA A 570 -17.90 -2.50 25.20
C ALA A 570 -17.72 -4.04 25.27
N PRO A 571 -17.27 -4.58 26.40
CA PRO A 571 -17.39 -6.00 26.70
C PRO A 571 -18.84 -6.51 26.58
N GLU A 572 -19.00 -7.80 26.28
CA GLU A 572 -20.31 -8.46 26.18
C GLU A 572 -21.00 -8.54 27.54
N ALA A 573 -22.24 -8.05 27.61
CA ALA A 573 -23.14 -8.30 28.73
C ALA A 573 -23.99 -9.53 28.40
N ARG A 574 -23.95 -10.56 29.24
CA ARG A 574 -24.63 -11.83 28.97
C ARG A 574 -25.86 -12.03 29.86
N SER A 575 -26.89 -12.68 29.32
CA SER A 575 -28.00 -13.18 30.13
C SER A 575 -27.49 -14.27 31.06
N GLY A 576 -27.70 -14.18 32.37
CA GLY A 576 -27.34 -15.25 33.29
C GLY A 576 -27.96 -16.60 32.89
N PRO A 577 -27.41 -17.74 33.33
CA PRO A 577 -28.00 -19.04 33.04
C PRO A 577 -29.47 -19.03 33.45
N ALA A 578 -30.34 -19.56 32.61
CA ALA A 578 -31.75 -19.73 32.89
C ALA A 578 -31.91 -20.63 34.12
N GLY A 579 -31.83 -20.03 35.30
CA GLY A 579 -32.13 -20.68 36.57
C GLY A 579 -33.61 -20.96 36.57
N ASP A 580 -33.94 -22.24 36.73
CA ASP A 580 -35.28 -22.79 36.86
C ASP A 580 -36.22 -21.81 37.59
N ALA A 581 -37.19 -21.31 36.85
CA ALA A 581 -38.38 -20.70 37.41
C ALA A 581 -39.23 -21.80 38.08
N HIS A 582 -38.76 -22.30 39.22
CA HIS A 582 -39.54 -23.04 40.22
C HIS A 582 -38.92 -22.82 41.61
N GLY A 583 -38.97 -21.57 42.07
CA GLY A 583 -38.71 -21.20 43.45
C GLY A 583 -39.83 -20.31 43.94
N ALA A 584 -40.84 -20.92 44.55
CA ALA A 584 -41.93 -20.24 45.22
C ALA A 584 -41.38 -19.28 46.30
N SER A 585 -41.32 -17.98 46.01
CA SER A 585 -41.22 -16.98 47.06
C SER A 585 -42.59 -16.80 47.69
N GLN A 586 -42.75 -17.51 48.80
CA GLN A 586 -43.77 -17.26 49.82
C GLN A 586 -43.84 -15.77 50.18
N PRO A 587 -45.04 -15.25 50.52
CA PRO A 587 -45.20 -13.86 50.89
C PRO A 587 -44.56 -13.60 52.26
N VAL A 588 -43.53 -12.75 52.29
CA VAL A 588 -43.06 -12.14 53.54
C VAL A 588 -44.15 -11.18 54.00
N ARG A 589 -44.85 -11.57 55.07
CA ARG A 589 -45.77 -10.70 55.80
C ARG A 589 -45.00 -9.51 56.37
N SER A 590 -45.56 -8.32 56.14
CA SER A 590 -45.26 -7.10 56.87
C SER A 590 -45.22 -7.31 58.38
N ALA A 591 -44.19 -6.79 59.03
CA ALA A 591 -44.28 -6.32 60.40
C ALA A 591 -43.75 -4.88 60.43
N ALA A 592 -44.70 -3.94 60.41
CA ALA A 592 -44.48 -2.60 60.92
C ALA A 592 -44.08 -2.72 62.40
N SER A 593 -43.09 -1.98 62.83
CA SER A 593 -42.96 -1.58 64.23
C SER A 593 -42.41 -0.17 64.30
N ALA A 594 -43.31 0.69 64.78
CA ALA A 594 -43.08 2.07 65.12
C ALA A 594 -41.99 2.20 66.19
N ARG A 595 -41.31 3.36 66.17
CA ARG A 595 -40.62 3.94 67.32
C ARG A 595 -41.53 4.00 68.54
N PRO A 596 -40.94 3.95 69.75
CA PRO A 596 -40.92 5.20 70.53
C PRO A 596 -39.60 5.49 71.25
N ALA A 597 -39.52 6.74 71.74
CA ALA A 597 -38.48 7.47 72.47
C ALA A 597 -37.52 8.29 71.59
#